data_AF-A0A937TSQ1-F1
#
_entry.id   AF-A0A937TSQ1-F1
#
_cell.length_a   1.000
_cell.length_b   1.000
_cell.length_c   1.000
_cell.angle_alpha   90.00
_cell.angle_beta   90.00
_cell.angle_gamma   90.00
#
_symmetry.space_group_name_H-M   'P 1'
#
loop_
_entity.id
_entity.type
_entity.pdbx_description
1 polymer ?
#
loop_
_entity_poly.entity_id
_entity_poly.type
_entity_poly.pdbx_seq_one_letter_code
_entity_poly.pdbx_strand_id
1 'polypeptide(L)' 'MYKEPRAMREIHEIQEKLYEEEKGLSAKERIAKIHKETEELIKKYNIKLKRPSHVT' A
#
# COMPACT_ATOMS: atom_id res chain seq x y z
N MET A 1 8.82 -22.10 23.71
CA MET A 1 7.75 -21.51 22.88
C MET A 1 7.91 -20.00 22.94
N TYR A 2 8.53 -19.39 21.92
CA TYR A 2 8.80 -17.96 21.92
C TYR A 2 7.49 -17.23 21.56
N LYS A 3 6.93 -16.46 22.49
CA LYS A 3 5.76 -15.64 22.21
C LYS A 3 6.23 -14.41 21.45
N GLU A 4 5.74 -14.27 20.22
CA GLU A 4 6.03 -13.09 19.41
C GLU A 4 5.59 -11.81 20.15
N PRO A 5 6.47 -10.79 20.24
CA PRO A 5 6.12 -9.49 20.81
C PRO A 5 4.86 -8.92 20.15
N ARG A 6 4.01 -8.20 20.92
CA ARG A 6 2.75 -7.66 20.39
C ARG A 6 2.91 -6.87 19.09
N ALA A 7 3.91 -5.99 19.05
CA ALA A 7 4.20 -5.18 17.86
C ALA A 7 4.52 -6.05 16.62
N MET A 8 5.26 -7.15 16.79
CA MET A 8 5.57 -8.06 15.68
C MET A 8 4.33 -8.80 15.18
N ARG A 9 3.44 -9.19 16.08
CA ARG A 9 2.17 -9.83 15.72
C ARG A 9 1.26 -8.89 14.93
N GLU A 10 1.18 -7.64 15.36
CA GLU A 10 0.40 -6.61 14.65
C GLU A 10 0.94 -6.37 13.24
N ILE A 11 2.27 -6.32 13.08
CA ILE A 11 2.91 -6.22 11.76
C ILE A 11 2.55 -7.43 10.89
N HIS A 12 2.64 -8.64 11.44
CA HIS A 12 2.29 -9.86 10.70
C HIS A 12 0.83 -9.86 10.26
N GLU A 13 -0.11 -9.51 11.14
CA GLU A 13 -1.54 -9.44 10.81
C GLU A 13 -1.82 -8.41 9.70
N ILE A 14 -1.11 -7.27 9.70
CA ILE A 14 -1.22 -6.26 8.63
C ILE A 14 -0.68 -6.82 7.32
N GLN A 15 0.49 -7.45 7.35
CA GLN A 15 1.12 -8.01 6.15
C GLN A 15 0.30 -9.16 5.56
N GLU A 16 -0.28 -10.01 6.38
CA GLU A 16 -1.13 -11.12 5.94
C GLU A 16 -2.39 -10.61 5.25
N LYS A 17 -3.07 -9.61 5.81
CA LYS A 17 -4.22 -8.97 5.17
C LYS A 17 -3.87 -8.34 3.83
N LEU A 18 -2.77 -7.58 3.78
CA LEU A 18 -2.29 -7.00 2.52
C LEU A 18 -1.96 -8.07 1.48
N TYR A 19 -1.33 -9.16 1.92
CA TYR A 19 -1.03 -10.28 1.04
C TYR A 19 -2.32 -10.92 0.50
N GLU A 20 -3.31 -11.22 1.34
CA GLU A 20 -4.58 -11.80 0.89
C GLU A 20 -5.34 -10.87 -0.08
N GLU A 21 -5.34 -9.57 0.16
CA GLU A 21 -5.96 -8.58 -0.72
C GLU A 21 -5.28 -8.46 -2.09
N GLU A 22 -3.97 -8.66 -2.14
CA GLU A 22 -3.19 -8.57 -3.39
C GLU A 22 -3.00 -9.92 -4.07
N LYS A 23 -3.23 -11.02 -3.35
CA LYS A 23 -3.02 -12.39 -3.83
C LYS A 23 -4.04 -12.71 -4.92
N GLY A 24 -3.56 -12.71 -6.16
CA GLY A 24 -4.36 -12.98 -7.36
C GLY A 24 -4.53 -11.78 -8.28
N LEU A 25 -4.10 -10.59 -7.86
CA LEU A 25 -4.05 -9.44 -8.75
C LEU A 25 -2.90 -9.57 -9.74
N SER A 26 -3.21 -9.42 -11.02
CA SER A 26 -2.22 -9.19 -12.07
C SER A 26 -1.44 -7.89 -11.79
N ALA A 27 -0.21 -7.79 -12.30
CA ALA A 27 0.58 -6.56 -12.23
C ALA A 27 -0.20 -5.33 -12.75
N LYS A 28 -1.01 -5.50 -13.80
CA LYS A 28 -1.87 -4.42 -14.34
C LYS A 28 -2.97 -4.01 -13.35
N GLU A 29 -3.57 -4.96 -12.66
CA GLU A 29 -4.65 -4.71 -11.70
C GLU A 29 -4.11 -4.05 -10.44
N ARG A 30 -2.91 -4.44 -9.98
CA ARG A 30 -2.21 -3.74 -8.90
C ARG A 30 -1.94 -2.28 -9.24
N ILE A 31 -1.44 -2.00 -10.44
CA ILE A 31 -1.21 -0.62 -10.90
C ILE A 31 -2.53 0.17 -10.94
N ALA A 32 -3.62 -0.44 -11.42
CA ALA A 32 -4.93 0.21 -11.46
C ALA A 32 -5.46 0.52 -10.04
N LYS A 33 -5.32 -0.42 -9.09
CA LYS A 33 -5.67 -0.23 -7.67
C LYS A 33 -4.88 0.96 -7.08
N ILE A 34 -3.56 0.97 -7.27
CA ILE A 34 -2.68 2.05 -6.78
C ILE A 34 -3.09 3.41 -7.35
N HIS A 35 -3.36 3.50 -8.66
CA HIS A 35 -3.79 4.76 -9.28
C HIS A 35 -5.11 5.26 -8.69
N LYS A 36 -6.09 4.37 -8.52
CA LYS A 36 -7.40 4.71 -7.96
C LYS A 36 -7.28 5.19 -6.51
N GLU A 37 -6.57 4.43 -5.67
CA GLU A 37 -6.32 4.80 -4.27
C GLU A 37 -5.58 6.14 -4.16
N THR A 38 -4.60 6.36 -5.04
CA THR A 38 -3.85 7.62 -5.09
C THR A 38 -4.77 8.80 -5.43
N GLU A 39 -5.65 8.67 -6.43
CA GLU A 39 -6.62 9.73 -6.75
C GLU A 39 -7.57 10.02 -5.59
N GLU A 40 -8.07 8.98 -4.93
CA GLU A 40 -8.97 9.14 -3.78
C GLU A 40 -8.26 9.85 -2.61
N LEU A 41 -7.00 9.50 -2.33
CA LEU A 41 -6.18 10.14 -1.30
C LEU A 41 -5.86 11.60 -1.63
N ILE A 42 -5.51 11.89 -2.89
CA ILE A 42 -5.29 13.27 -3.35
C ILE A 42 -6.54 14.11 -3.12
N LYS A 43 -7.72 13.59 -3.51
CA LYS A 43 -9.00 14.29 -3.34
C LYS A 43 -9.34 14.49 -1.87
N LYS A 44 -9.19 13.44 -1.05
CA LYS A 44 -9.55 13.44 0.37
C LYS A 44 -8.69 14.39 1.20
N TYR A 45 -7.39 14.41 0.96
CA TYR A 45 -6.43 15.17 1.76
C TYR A 45 -5.88 16.41 1.04
N ASN A 46 -6.41 16.73 -0.14
CA ASN A 46 -5.98 17.84 -0.99
C ASN A 46 -4.45 17.87 -1.22
N ILE A 47 -3.86 16.68 -1.44
CA ILE A 47 -2.41 16.50 -1.55
C ILE A 47 -1.96 16.94 -2.95
N LYS A 48 -1.01 17.88 -3.01
CA LYS A 48 -0.37 18.28 -4.27
C LYS A 48 0.88 17.44 -4.51
N LEU A 49 0.75 16.33 -5.23
CA LEU A 49 1.89 15.55 -5.71
C LEU A 49 2.59 16.30 -6.85
N LYS A 50 3.85 16.70 -6.64
CA LYS A 50 4.72 17.17 -7.72
C LYS A 50 5.49 15.98 -8.27
N ARG A 51 5.52 15.81 -9.59
CA ARG A 51 6.46 14.85 -10.21
C ARG A 51 7.87 15.34 -9.88
N PRO A 52 8.76 14.47 -9.40
CA PRO A 52 10.16 14.84 -9.25
C PRO A 52 10.69 15.25 -10.63
N SER A 53 11.30 16.43 -10.71
CA SER A 53 12.07 16.84 -11.88
C SER A 53 13.22 15.86 -12.02
N HIS A 54 13.38 15.29 -13.22
CA HIS A 54 14.50 14.43 -13.56
C HIS A 54 15.79 15.16 -13.17
N VAL A 55 16.56 14.61 -12.22
CA VAL A 55 17.88 15.12 -11.90
C VAL A 55 18.82 14.41 -12.87
N THR A 56 19.14 15.12 -13.95
CA THR A 56 20.06 14.68 -15.01
C THR A 56 21.50 14.66 -14.52
#